data_AF-A0A1G1SWF4-F1
#
_entry.id   AF-A0A1G1SWF4-F1
#
_cell.length_a   1.000
_cell.length_b   1.000
_cell.length_c   1.000
_cell.angle_alpha   90.00
_cell.angle_beta   90.00
_cell.angle_gamma   90.00
#
_symmetry.space_group_name_H-M   'P 1'
#
loop_
_entity.id
_entity.type
_entity.pdbx_description
1 polymer ?
#
loop_
_entity_poly.entity_id
_entity_poly.type
_entity_poly.pdbx_seq_one_letter_code
_entity_poly.pdbx_strand_id
1 'polypeptide(L)'
;MKPRMATITWRAAMVTLLAVAGLWQPRVALAQTSQWVAVCPTRAMRALEVQAFVAEDFLTGAGQLPAQNPQPEQPTEQEKATLQVEQRRRVSRSYAVPQRGRAFSLHTRYGRVQVNPWNKKEIKVEAEMVARSESEAGARQVLDALGVQWLDYDAKTGGVAVSTQFGPALRGRAGGCRYEVNYTVWLPRTTALALYNNFGEIAINGDLSGPTELVVEYGTLRTGRLEGPQNLVRIANGNCTIAFAGQASIDASYARLRLDQGSEVVLRNNHSDVDIGTVEDLTIHSKYGDVALGTVRNLRGSSGYSRFTVDKLGQGLDMALRYCPDFVVRDMGPNFRQVNLDGGYSSIRLGFAESPSFRFDVSTEQGQLLVDKDMVRVLSQENGPITSDVLGTFGSTTPTRHAGNVNIKVRYGTVRFSK
;
A
#
# COMPACT_ATOMS: atom_id res chain seq x y z
N MET A 1 -19.73 -33.21 -58.12
CA MET A 1 -18.80 -32.09 -58.46
C MET A 1 -19.56 -30.77 -58.30
N LYS A 2 -18.97 -29.72 -57.70
CA LYS A 2 -19.49 -28.32 -57.78
C LYS A 2 -19.05 -27.72 -59.12
N PRO A 3 -19.84 -26.83 -59.77
CA PRO A 3 -19.89 -25.39 -59.42
C PRO A 3 -21.34 -24.81 -59.55
N ARG A 4 -21.67 -23.50 -59.45
CA ARG A 4 -20.90 -22.27 -59.17
C ARG A 4 -21.73 -21.28 -58.28
N MET A 5 -21.53 -19.97 -58.44
CA MET A 5 -22.18 -18.84 -57.77
C MET A 5 -23.23 -18.14 -58.67
N ALA A 6 -24.11 -17.34 -58.07
CA ALA A 6 -24.76 -16.18 -58.72
C ALA A 6 -24.92 -15.02 -57.71
N THR A 7 -24.69 -13.79 -58.17
CA THR A 7 -24.72 -12.51 -57.42
C THR A 7 -26.02 -11.74 -57.67
N ILE A 8 -26.59 -11.08 -56.65
CA ILE A 8 -27.59 -10.01 -56.84
C ILE A 8 -27.32 -8.84 -55.87
N THR A 9 -27.24 -7.64 -56.44
CA THR A 9 -27.20 -6.32 -55.79
C THR A 9 -28.56 -5.63 -55.89
N TRP A 10 -29.00 -4.83 -54.92
CA TRP A 10 -29.97 -3.73 -55.15
C TRP A 10 -29.79 -2.54 -54.19
N ARG A 11 -30.41 -1.41 -54.54
CA ARG A 11 -30.06 -0.04 -54.12
C ARG A 11 -30.97 0.56 -53.03
N ALA A 12 -30.43 1.63 -52.44
CA ALA A 12 -31.01 2.64 -51.56
C ALA A 12 -32.46 3.10 -51.81
N ALA A 13 -33.08 3.60 -50.73
CA ALA A 13 -34.08 4.66 -50.75
C ALA A 13 -33.90 5.58 -49.52
N MET A 14 -34.14 6.88 -49.69
CA MET A 14 -33.95 7.95 -48.70
C MET A 14 -35.21 8.83 -48.71
N VAL A 15 -35.77 9.15 -47.55
CA VAL A 15 -36.93 10.06 -47.41
C VAL A 15 -36.72 10.99 -46.22
N THR A 16 -37.13 12.25 -46.36
CA THR A 16 -36.87 13.37 -45.45
C THR A 16 -38.15 14.14 -45.11
N LEU A 17 -38.17 14.76 -43.91
CA LEU A 17 -39.10 15.83 -43.45
C LEU A 17 -40.58 15.39 -43.24
N LEU A 18 -41.42 16.03 -42.43
CA LEU A 18 -41.33 17.30 -41.67
C LEU A 18 -42.12 17.19 -40.32
N ALA A 19 -42.06 18.22 -39.48
CA ALA A 19 -42.48 18.20 -38.06
C ALA A 19 -43.99 18.41 -37.80
N VAL A 20 -44.45 17.90 -36.63
CA VAL A 20 -45.67 18.35 -35.92
C VAL A 20 -45.31 18.51 -34.43
N ALA A 21 -45.95 19.48 -33.76
CA ALA A 21 -45.58 19.95 -32.42
C ALA A 21 -46.29 19.23 -31.27
N GLY A 22 -45.71 19.36 -30.07
CA GLY A 22 -46.44 19.32 -28.79
C GLY A 22 -46.21 18.10 -27.92
N LEU A 23 -45.93 18.37 -26.64
CA LEU A 23 -46.02 17.45 -25.50
C LEU A 23 -45.16 16.17 -25.57
N TRP A 24 -43.99 16.24 -24.93
CA TRP A 24 -43.52 15.33 -23.86
C TRP A 24 -42.06 15.72 -23.52
N GLN A 25 -41.75 15.94 -22.23
CA GLN A 25 -40.37 16.08 -21.78
C GLN A 25 -39.82 14.70 -21.35
N PRO A 26 -38.92 14.05 -22.11
CA PRO A 26 -38.15 12.95 -21.57
C PRO A 26 -37.10 13.50 -20.61
N ARG A 27 -36.95 12.86 -19.44
CA ARG A 27 -35.81 13.12 -18.53
C ARG A 27 -34.51 12.88 -19.30
N VAL A 28 -33.64 13.90 -19.38
CA VAL A 28 -32.31 13.75 -19.97
C VAL A 28 -31.48 12.83 -19.07
N ALA A 29 -31.32 11.58 -19.49
CA ALA A 29 -30.24 10.74 -19.00
C ALA A 29 -28.94 11.28 -19.62
N LEU A 30 -28.09 11.92 -18.81
CA LEU A 30 -26.77 12.34 -19.25
C LEU A 30 -25.91 11.11 -19.53
N ALA A 31 -25.77 10.78 -20.82
CA ALA A 31 -24.82 9.77 -21.27
C ALA A 31 -23.40 10.26 -20.96
N GLN A 32 -22.66 9.50 -20.14
CA GLN A 32 -21.24 9.78 -19.90
C GLN A 32 -20.43 9.52 -21.18
N THR A 33 -20.03 10.59 -21.87
CA THR A 33 -19.06 10.54 -22.96
C THR A 33 -17.66 10.25 -22.41
N SER A 34 -17.29 8.97 -22.33
CA SER A 34 -15.92 8.55 -22.01
C SER A 34 -14.96 8.86 -23.14
N GLN A 35 -14.06 9.83 -22.97
CA GLN A 35 -12.93 10.01 -23.88
C GLN A 35 -11.76 9.10 -23.50
N TRP A 36 -11.12 8.52 -24.52
CA TRP A 36 -9.86 7.79 -24.39
C TRP A 36 -8.71 8.72 -24.71
N VAL A 37 -7.69 8.77 -23.84
CA VAL A 37 -6.45 9.51 -24.10
C VAL A 37 -5.35 8.53 -24.47
N ALA A 38 -4.75 8.73 -25.64
CA ALA A 38 -3.59 7.96 -26.09
C ALA A 38 -2.33 8.44 -25.35
N VAL A 39 -1.60 7.53 -24.72
CA VAL A 39 -0.39 7.86 -23.94
C VAL A 39 0.89 7.46 -24.69
N CYS A 40 0.81 6.42 -25.53
CA CYS A 40 1.86 6.00 -26.48
C CYS A 40 1.23 5.15 -27.61
N PRO A 41 1.93 4.85 -28.72
CA PRO A 41 1.38 4.14 -29.88
C PRO A 41 0.75 2.76 -29.62
N THR A 42 1.07 2.12 -28.49
CA THR A 42 0.59 0.79 -28.11
C THR A 42 -0.15 0.72 -26.76
N ARG A 43 -0.46 1.87 -26.12
CA ARG A 43 -1.27 1.90 -24.88
C ARG A 43 -2.15 3.15 -24.77
N ALA A 44 -3.40 2.94 -24.41
CA ALA A 44 -4.35 3.96 -23.95
C ALA A 44 -4.83 3.64 -22.53
N MET A 45 -5.16 4.66 -21.74
CA MET A 45 -5.77 4.51 -20.42
C MET A 45 -7.07 5.33 -20.32
N ARG A 46 -7.97 4.87 -19.46
CA ARG A 46 -9.28 5.48 -19.21
C ARG A 46 -9.17 6.48 -18.06
N ALA A 47 -9.44 7.75 -18.34
CA ALA A 47 -9.60 8.76 -17.29
C ALA A 47 -11.01 8.69 -16.68
N LEU A 48 -11.12 9.04 -15.39
CA LEU A 48 -12.36 9.43 -14.73
C LEU A 48 -12.11 10.78 -14.05
N GLU A 49 -12.95 11.76 -14.34
CA GLU A 49 -12.98 13.01 -13.57
C GLU A 49 -13.86 12.84 -12.32
N VAL A 50 -13.44 13.49 -11.23
CA VAL A 50 -14.19 13.57 -9.97
C VAL A 50 -14.69 15.00 -9.82
N GLN A 51 -16.00 15.20 -9.84
CA GLN A 51 -16.60 16.51 -9.58
C GLN A 51 -16.61 16.82 -8.08
N ALA A 52 -16.18 18.02 -7.72
CA ALA A 52 -16.25 18.54 -6.36
C ALA A 52 -17.69 18.94 -6.00
N PHE A 53 -18.06 18.78 -4.73
CA PHE A 53 -19.32 19.26 -4.20
C PHE A 53 -19.04 20.36 -3.17
N VAL A 54 -19.59 21.54 -3.39
CA VAL A 54 -19.57 22.69 -2.46
C VAL A 54 -21.01 22.98 -2.09
N ALA A 55 -21.26 23.24 -0.81
CA ALA A 55 -22.58 23.65 -0.32
C ALA A 55 -22.43 24.95 0.49
N GLU A 56 -22.62 26.08 -0.18
CA GLU A 56 -23.01 27.33 0.46
C GLU A 56 -24.54 27.34 0.54
N ASP A 57 -25.10 27.21 1.75
CA ASP A 57 -26.44 27.68 2.14
C ASP A 57 -26.75 27.17 3.55
N PHE A 58 -26.39 27.95 4.59
CA PHE A 58 -27.07 27.93 5.91
C PHE A 58 -26.62 29.10 6.82
N LEU A 59 -26.79 30.34 6.35
CA LEU A 59 -26.64 31.56 7.17
C LEU A 59 -27.93 32.40 7.13
N THR A 60 -28.90 32.05 7.97
CA THR A 60 -29.98 32.94 8.47
C THR A 60 -30.82 32.20 9.50
N GLY A 61 -31.04 32.78 10.69
CA GLY A 61 -31.86 32.18 11.75
C GLY A 61 -31.38 32.55 13.15
N ALA A 62 -32.06 33.48 13.81
CA ALA A 62 -31.64 34.01 15.11
C ALA A 62 -32.32 33.29 16.29
N GLY A 63 -31.50 32.93 17.29
CA GLY A 63 -31.78 32.99 18.73
C GLY A 63 -33.02 32.33 19.33
N GLN A 64 -32.81 31.28 20.13
CA GLN A 64 -33.54 31.04 21.39
C GLN A 64 -32.74 30.15 22.36
N LEU A 65 -32.92 30.35 23.66
CA LEU A 65 -32.20 29.67 24.75
C LEU A 65 -32.77 28.26 25.00
N PRO A 66 -31.96 27.28 25.47
CA PRO A 66 -32.42 25.90 25.63
C PRO A 66 -33.26 25.70 26.91
N ALA A 67 -34.46 25.15 26.75
CA ALA A 67 -35.23 24.56 27.83
C ALA A 67 -34.90 23.06 27.96
N GLN A 68 -34.75 22.56 29.19
CA GLN A 68 -34.52 21.14 29.46
C GLN A 68 -35.81 20.33 29.38
N ASN A 69 -35.87 19.32 28.51
CA ASN A 69 -36.64 18.08 28.65
C ASN A 69 -36.52 17.19 27.40
N PRO A 70 -36.77 15.88 27.50
CA PRO A 70 -36.12 14.89 28.36
C PRO A 70 -35.09 14.09 27.53
N GLN A 71 -34.40 13.13 28.15
CA GLN A 71 -33.55 12.20 27.39
C GLN A 71 -34.40 11.41 26.38
N PRO A 72 -34.01 11.28 25.10
CA PRO A 72 -34.53 10.21 24.27
C PRO A 72 -34.09 8.89 24.90
N GLU A 73 -35.06 7.99 25.15
CA GLU A 73 -34.79 6.67 25.70
C GLU A 73 -33.74 5.95 24.84
N GLN A 74 -32.75 5.36 25.50
CA GLN A 74 -31.78 4.50 24.83
C GLN A 74 -32.55 3.38 24.14
N PRO A 75 -32.34 3.11 22.84
CA PRO A 75 -32.79 1.86 22.25
C PRO A 75 -32.10 0.73 23.01
N THR A 76 -32.88 0.01 23.81
CA THR A 76 -32.40 -1.08 24.67
C THR A 76 -31.62 -2.08 23.82
N GLU A 77 -30.48 -2.58 24.33
CA GLU A 77 -29.63 -3.57 23.66
C GLU A 77 -30.32 -4.94 23.52
N GLN A 78 -31.35 -5.03 22.66
CA GLN A 78 -32.17 -6.23 22.55
C GLN A 78 -33.02 -6.30 21.26
N GLU A 79 -32.43 -6.04 20.08
CA GLU A 79 -33.02 -6.54 18.83
C GLU A 79 -32.01 -7.13 17.84
N LYS A 80 -32.30 -8.36 17.39
CA LYS A 80 -31.65 -9.10 16.29
C LYS A 80 -30.19 -9.54 16.50
N ALA A 81 -29.95 -10.20 17.63
CA ALA A 81 -29.27 -11.49 17.55
C ALA A 81 -30.22 -12.50 16.84
N THR A 82 -30.31 -12.45 15.51
CA THR A 82 -30.99 -13.52 14.76
C THR A 82 -30.24 -14.82 15.01
N LEU A 83 -30.98 -15.89 15.32
CA LEU A 83 -30.45 -17.24 15.50
C LEU A 83 -29.97 -17.77 14.16
N GLN A 84 -28.79 -17.34 13.72
CA GLN A 84 -28.17 -17.83 12.50
C GLN A 84 -27.76 -19.28 12.71
N VAL A 85 -28.36 -20.18 11.94
CA VAL A 85 -27.95 -21.58 11.88
C VAL A 85 -26.56 -21.60 11.26
N GLU A 86 -25.57 -22.01 12.05
CA GLU A 86 -24.18 -22.14 11.61
C GLU A 86 -23.88 -23.60 11.27
N GLN A 87 -23.48 -23.84 10.02
CA GLN A 87 -23.04 -25.14 9.53
C GLN A 87 -21.55 -25.09 9.20
N ARG A 88 -20.80 -26.11 9.64
CA ARG A 88 -19.34 -26.21 9.46
C ARG A 88 -18.94 -27.47 8.73
N ARG A 89 -17.99 -27.37 7.81
CA ARG A 89 -17.33 -28.52 7.18
C ARG A 89 -15.81 -28.35 7.23
N ARG A 90 -15.13 -29.28 7.90
CA ARG A 90 -13.67 -29.31 8.00
C ARG A 90 -13.09 -30.37 7.09
N VAL A 91 -12.04 -30.03 6.34
CA VAL A 91 -11.29 -30.93 5.47
C VAL A 91 -9.81 -30.75 5.79
N SER A 92 -9.09 -31.86 5.96
CA SER A 92 -7.65 -31.87 6.22
C SER A 92 -6.91 -32.68 5.15
N ARG A 93 -5.74 -32.17 4.72
CA ARG A 93 -4.78 -32.92 3.89
C ARG A 93 -3.36 -32.70 4.37
N SER A 94 -2.55 -33.74 4.23
CA SER A 94 -1.13 -33.75 4.57
C SER A 94 -0.28 -34.10 3.36
N TYR A 95 0.85 -33.42 3.21
CA TYR A 95 1.76 -33.53 2.09
C TYR A 95 3.19 -33.71 2.60
N ALA A 96 3.84 -34.82 2.25
CA ALA A 96 5.26 -34.99 2.57
C ALA A 96 6.11 -33.92 1.85
N VAL A 97 7.12 -33.39 2.53
CA VAL A 97 8.10 -32.45 1.96
C VAL A 97 9.40 -33.21 1.67
N PRO A 98 9.79 -33.39 0.39
CA PRO A 98 11.04 -34.06 0.05
C PRO A 98 12.24 -33.18 0.44
N GLN A 99 13.44 -33.76 0.49
CA GLN A 99 14.65 -33.03 0.92
C GLN A 99 14.98 -31.80 0.07
N ARG A 100 14.54 -31.74 -1.20
CA ARG A 100 14.70 -30.58 -2.09
C ARG A 100 13.76 -29.40 -1.74
N GLY A 101 12.94 -29.54 -0.70
CA GLY A 101 11.82 -28.64 -0.43
C GLY A 101 10.62 -28.93 -1.34
N ARG A 102 9.51 -28.26 -1.04
CA ARG A 102 8.28 -28.26 -1.82
C ARG A 102 7.58 -26.93 -1.54
N ALA A 103 7.33 -26.16 -2.60
CA ALA A 103 6.60 -24.90 -2.48
C ALA A 103 5.15 -25.17 -2.06
N PHE A 104 4.54 -24.17 -1.44
CA PHE A 104 3.14 -24.18 -1.06
C PHE A 104 2.48 -22.87 -1.46
N SER A 105 1.38 -22.95 -2.23
CA SER A 105 0.51 -21.81 -2.50
C SER A 105 -0.91 -22.01 -1.96
N LEU A 106 -1.48 -20.92 -1.43
CA LEU A 106 -2.87 -20.86 -1.00
C LEU A 106 -3.55 -19.60 -1.57
N HIS A 107 -4.61 -19.81 -2.34
CA HIS A 107 -5.47 -18.76 -2.86
C HIS A 107 -6.85 -18.85 -2.19
N THR A 108 -7.12 -17.99 -1.23
CA THR A 108 -8.44 -17.92 -0.58
C THR A 108 -9.08 -16.55 -0.76
N ARG A 109 -10.37 -16.51 -0.47
CA ARG A 109 -11.16 -15.29 -0.32
C ARG A 109 -12.10 -15.48 0.86
N TYR A 110 -12.38 -14.43 1.62
CA TYR A 110 -13.33 -14.46 2.73
C TYR A 110 -12.94 -15.45 3.84
N GLY A 111 -11.98 -15.07 4.69
CA GLY A 111 -11.61 -15.86 5.88
C GLY A 111 -10.22 -15.57 6.43
N ARG A 112 -9.87 -16.23 7.55
CA ARG A 112 -8.55 -16.12 8.16
C ARG A 112 -7.63 -17.25 7.70
N VAL A 113 -6.43 -16.91 7.26
CA VAL A 113 -5.31 -17.84 7.06
C VAL A 113 -4.36 -17.74 8.24
N GLN A 114 -4.17 -18.85 8.95
CA GLN A 114 -3.16 -18.97 9.99
C GLN A 114 -2.05 -19.92 9.52
N VAL A 115 -0.80 -19.45 9.52
CA VAL A 115 0.38 -20.27 9.23
C VAL A 115 1.19 -20.47 10.50
N ASN A 116 1.48 -21.73 10.82
CA ASN A 116 2.23 -22.17 12.00
C ASN A 116 3.49 -22.92 11.55
N PRO A 117 4.66 -22.27 11.42
CA PRO A 117 5.89 -22.94 11.00
C PRO A 117 6.36 -23.98 12.03
N TRP A 118 6.74 -25.18 11.58
CA TRP A 118 7.16 -26.30 12.43
C TRP A 118 8.41 -27.02 11.92
N ASN A 119 8.91 -27.99 12.70
CA ASN A 119 10.14 -28.74 12.39
C ASN A 119 9.88 -30.09 11.69
N LYS A 120 8.64 -30.39 11.27
CA LYS A 120 8.30 -31.62 10.54
C LYS A 120 8.47 -31.42 9.04
N LYS A 121 8.93 -32.46 8.33
CA LYS A 121 9.06 -32.50 6.86
C LYS A 121 7.71 -32.80 6.17
N GLU A 122 6.69 -32.04 6.56
CA GLU A 122 5.30 -32.24 6.17
C GLU A 122 4.63 -30.86 6.05
N ILE A 123 3.80 -30.66 5.04
CA ILE A 123 2.85 -29.55 4.97
C ILE A 123 1.48 -30.12 5.31
N LYS A 124 0.90 -29.70 6.42
CA LYS A 124 -0.48 -30.05 6.82
C LYS A 124 -1.37 -28.84 6.60
N VAL A 125 -2.48 -29.02 5.89
CA VAL A 125 -3.47 -27.98 5.63
C VAL A 125 -4.82 -28.44 6.16
N GLU A 126 -5.44 -27.60 6.96
CA GLU A 126 -6.82 -27.77 7.42
C GLU A 126 -7.64 -26.59 6.93
N ALA A 127 -8.71 -26.88 6.20
CA ALA A 127 -9.70 -25.90 5.74
C ALA A 127 -11.00 -26.11 6.53
N GLU A 128 -11.49 -25.07 7.17
CA GLU A 128 -12.79 -25.01 7.84
C GLU A 128 -13.69 -24.05 7.07
N MET A 129 -14.68 -24.60 6.38
CA MET A 129 -15.74 -23.85 5.71
C MET A 129 -16.88 -23.64 6.70
N VAL A 130 -17.27 -22.39 6.91
CA VAL A 130 -18.37 -21.98 7.80
C VAL A 130 -19.42 -21.25 6.99
N ALA A 131 -20.67 -21.65 7.12
CA ALA A 131 -21.83 -21.00 6.51
C ALA A 131 -22.86 -20.65 7.57
N ARG A 132 -23.38 -19.43 7.54
CA ARG A 132 -24.37 -18.88 8.48
C ARG A 132 -25.57 -18.35 7.71
N SER A 133 -26.77 -18.74 8.11
CA SER A 133 -28.03 -18.31 7.50
C SER A 133 -29.17 -18.31 8.51
N GLU A 134 -30.25 -17.60 8.23
CA GLU A 134 -31.48 -17.62 9.05
C GLU A 134 -32.25 -18.95 8.94
N SER A 135 -31.87 -19.82 7.99
CA SER A 135 -32.43 -21.16 7.84
C SER A 135 -31.34 -22.22 7.66
N GLU A 136 -31.58 -23.42 8.19
CA GLU A 136 -30.66 -24.56 8.04
C GLU A 136 -30.47 -24.95 6.57
N ALA A 137 -31.56 -24.94 5.78
CA ALA A 137 -31.51 -25.20 4.34
C ALA A 137 -30.62 -24.20 3.59
N GLY A 138 -30.71 -22.91 3.92
CA GLY A 138 -29.85 -21.86 3.35
C GLY A 138 -28.39 -22.03 3.76
N ALA A 139 -28.11 -22.32 5.04
CA ALA A 139 -26.75 -22.57 5.53
C ALA A 139 -26.12 -23.78 4.82
N ARG A 140 -26.88 -24.86 4.64
CA ARG A 140 -26.44 -26.06 3.92
C ARG A 140 -26.20 -25.80 2.43
N GLN A 141 -27.11 -25.10 1.74
CA GLN A 141 -26.93 -24.71 0.34
C GLN A 141 -25.66 -23.88 0.12
N VAL A 142 -25.35 -22.96 1.02
CA VAL A 142 -24.11 -22.15 0.99
C VAL A 142 -22.89 -23.04 1.23
N LEU A 143 -22.94 -23.94 2.21
CA LEU A 143 -21.85 -24.86 2.54
C LEU A 143 -21.55 -25.86 1.41
N ASP A 144 -22.57 -26.35 0.72
CA ASP A 144 -22.46 -27.22 -0.46
C ASP A 144 -21.93 -26.47 -1.70
N ALA A 145 -22.17 -25.16 -1.78
CA ALA A 145 -21.62 -24.29 -2.82
C ALA A 145 -20.17 -23.81 -2.54
N LEU A 146 -19.67 -23.96 -1.30
CA LEU A 146 -18.24 -23.82 -1.00
C LEU A 146 -17.50 -25.10 -1.38
N GLY A 147 -16.26 -24.95 -1.83
CA GLY A 147 -15.36 -26.07 -2.11
C GLY A 147 -13.90 -25.71 -1.88
N VAL A 148 -13.04 -26.72 -1.78
CA VAL A 148 -11.58 -26.52 -1.74
C VAL A 148 -10.95 -27.40 -2.81
N GLN A 149 -10.24 -26.76 -3.74
CA GLN A 149 -9.43 -27.43 -4.73
C GLN A 149 -8.06 -27.74 -4.13
N TRP A 150 -7.60 -28.97 -4.40
CA TRP A 150 -6.31 -29.48 -3.98
C TRP A 150 -5.54 -29.88 -5.22
N LEU A 151 -4.41 -29.24 -5.48
CA LEU A 151 -3.49 -29.55 -6.56
C LEU A 151 -2.16 -29.99 -5.94
N ASP A 152 -1.84 -31.27 -6.09
CA ASP A 152 -0.63 -31.85 -5.49
C ASP A 152 0.66 -31.38 -6.20
N TYR A 153 0.51 -30.82 -7.41
CA TYR A 153 1.54 -30.09 -8.17
C TYR A 153 0.90 -29.04 -9.09
N ASP A 154 1.27 -27.77 -8.93
CA ASP A 154 1.05 -26.70 -9.92
C ASP A 154 2.40 -26.31 -10.56
N ALA A 155 2.44 -26.30 -11.89
CA ALA A 155 3.62 -25.93 -12.66
C ALA A 155 4.00 -24.44 -12.53
N LYS A 156 3.06 -23.57 -12.09
CA LYS A 156 3.35 -22.14 -11.87
C LYS A 156 4.07 -21.88 -10.55
N THR A 157 3.68 -22.58 -9.49
CA THR A 157 4.23 -22.38 -8.14
C THR A 157 5.29 -23.44 -7.77
N GLY A 158 5.44 -24.48 -8.57
CA GLY A 158 6.45 -25.54 -8.39
C GLY A 158 6.16 -26.47 -7.21
N GLY A 159 4.91 -26.55 -6.75
CA GLY A 159 4.56 -27.23 -5.52
C GLY A 159 3.07 -27.46 -5.32
N VAL A 160 2.66 -27.64 -4.07
CA VAL A 160 1.26 -27.90 -3.71
C VAL A 160 0.49 -26.58 -3.75
N ALA A 161 -0.63 -26.56 -4.48
CA ALA A 161 -1.52 -25.41 -4.56
C ALA A 161 -2.90 -25.76 -3.99
N VAL A 162 -3.42 -24.89 -3.13
CA VAL A 162 -4.75 -25.00 -2.53
C VAL A 162 -5.55 -23.76 -2.89
N SER A 163 -6.81 -23.92 -3.30
CA SER A 163 -7.66 -22.76 -3.58
C SER A 163 -9.11 -22.96 -3.17
N THR A 164 -9.74 -21.89 -2.68
CA THR A 164 -11.17 -21.88 -2.36
C THR A 164 -11.99 -21.75 -3.64
N GLN A 165 -12.88 -22.70 -3.87
CA GLN A 165 -13.85 -22.65 -4.96
C GLN A 165 -15.21 -22.14 -4.46
N PHE A 166 -15.82 -21.27 -5.26
CA PHE A 166 -17.14 -20.71 -5.00
C PHE A 166 -18.09 -21.09 -6.14
N GLY A 167 -19.09 -21.91 -5.83
CA GLY A 167 -20.09 -22.39 -6.77
C GLY A 167 -20.97 -21.25 -7.33
N PRO A 168 -21.70 -21.49 -8.44
CA PRO A 168 -22.52 -20.47 -9.10
C PRO A 168 -23.56 -19.81 -8.16
N ALA A 169 -24.09 -20.56 -7.19
CA ALA A 169 -25.03 -20.07 -6.19
C ALA A 169 -24.49 -18.89 -5.35
N LEU A 170 -23.18 -18.79 -5.17
CA LEU A 170 -22.52 -17.71 -4.42
C LEU A 170 -22.15 -16.49 -5.28
N ARG A 171 -22.38 -16.54 -6.59
CA ARG A 171 -22.20 -15.40 -7.51
C ARG A 171 -23.45 -14.53 -7.62
N GLY A 172 -24.60 -15.04 -7.20
CA GLY A 172 -25.85 -14.31 -7.06
C GLY A 172 -26.00 -13.69 -5.65
N ARG A 173 -27.04 -12.85 -5.50
CA ARG A 173 -27.35 -12.13 -4.25
C ARG A 173 -27.80 -13.11 -3.14
N ALA A 174 -26.85 -13.72 -2.44
CA ALA A 174 -27.09 -14.58 -1.28
C ALA A 174 -27.63 -13.76 -0.11
N GLY A 175 -28.95 -13.52 -0.10
CA GLY A 175 -29.62 -12.69 0.91
C GLY A 175 -29.37 -13.20 2.33
N GLY A 176 -28.87 -12.32 3.20
CA GLY A 176 -28.64 -12.58 4.62
C GLY A 176 -27.52 -13.58 4.96
N CYS A 177 -27.05 -14.38 4.01
CA CYS A 177 -26.12 -15.48 4.27
C CYS A 177 -24.67 -14.98 4.37
N ARG A 178 -23.97 -15.37 5.44
CA ARG A 178 -22.54 -15.09 5.64
C ARG A 178 -21.74 -16.37 5.51
N TYR A 179 -20.55 -16.30 4.92
CA TYR A 179 -19.66 -17.46 4.80
C TYR A 179 -18.20 -17.05 4.96
N GLU A 180 -17.42 -17.95 5.54
CA GLU A 180 -15.99 -17.80 5.82
C GLU A 180 -15.29 -19.13 5.53
N VAL A 181 -14.09 -19.08 4.95
CA VAL A 181 -13.24 -20.26 4.75
C VAL A 181 -11.90 -20.01 5.43
N ASN A 182 -11.78 -20.56 6.64
CA ASN A 182 -10.60 -20.44 7.48
C ASN A 182 -9.60 -21.54 7.13
N TYR A 183 -8.32 -21.17 7.04
CA TYR A 183 -7.24 -22.11 6.77
C TYR A 183 -6.26 -22.10 7.94
N THR A 184 -5.87 -23.29 8.42
CA THR A 184 -4.70 -23.46 9.27
C THR A 184 -3.68 -24.33 8.56
N VAL A 185 -2.48 -23.79 8.36
CA VAL A 185 -1.39 -24.42 7.63
C VAL A 185 -0.22 -24.61 8.57
N TRP A 186 0.30 -25.84 8.66
CA TRP A 186 1.58 -26.13 9.30
C TRP A 186 2.58 -26.56 8.23
N LEU A 187 3.76 -25.94 8.22
CA LEU A 187 4.78 -26.16 7.18
C LEU A 187 6.20 -26.00 7.73
N PRO A 188 7.23 -26.58 7.10
CA PRO A 188 8.63 -26.31 7.45
C PRO A 188 8.97 -24.84 7.29
N ARG A 189 9.78 -24.28 8.21
CA ARG A 189 10.25 -22.87 8.14
C ARG A 189 10.96 -22.50 6.83
N THR A 190 11.55 -23.49 6.15
CA THR A 190 12.28 -23.34 4.88
C THR A 190 11.41 -23.49 3.62
N THR A 191 10.11 -23.74 3.75
CA THR A 191 9.20 -23.89 2.60
C THR A 191 8.99 -22.55 1.91
N ALA A 192 9.12 -22.53 0.58
CA ALA A 192 8.69 -21.41 -0.23
C ALA A 192 7.15 -21.26 -0.16
N LEU A 193 6.68 -20.09 0.28
CA LEU A 193 5.30 -19.85 0.67
C LEU A 193 4.68 -18.73 -0.17
N ALA A 194 3.59 -19.00 -0.89
CA ALA A 194 2.83 -17.99 -1.62
C ALA A 194 1.38 -17.93 -1.09
N LEU A 195 1.00 -16.84 -0.43
CA LEU A 195 -0.34 -16.64 0.11
C LEU A 195 -1.05 -15.48 -0.60
N TYR A 196 -2.25 -15.75 -1.09
CA TYR A 196 -3.13 -14.75 -1.68
C TYR A 196 -4.47 -14.80 -0.93
N ASN A 197 -4.82 -13.71 -0.25
CA ASN A 197 -6.11 -13.57 0.42
C ASN A 197 -6.79 -12.26 0.03
N ASN A 198 -7.99 -12.35 -0.54
CA ASN A 198 -8.85 -11.21 -0.78
C ASN A 198 -10.00 -11.23 0.23
N PHE A 199 -10.15 -10.16 1.01
CA PHE A 199 -11.10 -10.03 2.11
C PHE A 199 -10.83 -11.01 3.27
N GLY A 200 -9.86 -10.68 4.13
CA GLY A 200 -9.54 -11.53 5.28
C GLY A 200 -8.30 -11.14 6.07
N GLU A 201 -7.88 -12.02 6.99
CA GLU A 201 -6.63 -11.89 7.75
C GLU A 201 -5.64 -12.97 7.32
N ILE A 202 -4.36 -12.63 7.25
CA ILE A 202 -3.25 -13.60 7.23
C ILE A 202 -2.42 -13.37 8.49
N ALA A 203 -2.30 -14.41 9.32
CA ALA A 203 -1.49 -14.42 10.54
C ALA A 203 -0.41 -15.51 10.45
N ILE A 204 0.86 -15.12 10.46
CA ILE A 204 2.01 -16.03 10.44
C ILE A 204 2.62 -16.07 11.84
N ASN A 205 2.34 -17.17 12.55
CA ASN A 205 2.71 -17.38 13.95
C ASN A 205 4.09 -18.03 14.06
N GLY A 206 5.11 -17.28 13.66
CA GLY A 206 6.51 -17.71 13.75
C GLY A 206 7.36 -17.16 12.61
N ASP A 207 8.59 -17.67 12.52
CA ASP A 207 9.60 -17.18 11.60
C ASP A 207 9.66 -18.05 10.33
N LEU A 208 9.87 -17.40 9.19
CA LEU A 208 10.00 -18.03 7.88
C LEU A 208 11.39 -17.73 7.30
N SER A 209 12.10 -18.77 6.91
CA SER A 209 13.43 -18.72 6.29
C SER A 209 13.41 -19.18 4.83
N GLY A 210 12.29 -19.71 4.34
CA GLY A 210 12.03 -19.88 2.90
C GLY A 210 11.61 -18.55 2.25
N PRO A 211 11.68 -18.45 0.90
CA PRO A 211 11.11 -17.30 0.18
C PRO A 211 9.61 -17.16 0.44
N THR A 212 9.12 -15.94 0.65
CA THR A 212 7.69 -15.69 0.93
C THR A 212 7.09 -14.68 -0.03
N GLU A 213 5.94 -15.00 -0.62
CA GLU A 213 5.07 -14.05 -1.32
C GLU A 213 3.75 -13.94 -0.54
N LEU A 214 3.43 -12.73 -0.09
CA LEU A 214 2.28 -12.45 0.77
C LEU A 214 1.45 -11.32 0.16
N VAL A 215 0.31 -11.67 -0.43
CA VAL A 215 -0.59 -10.74 -1.10
C VAL A 215 -1.92 -10.69 -0.36
N VAL A 216 -2.25 -9.51 0.16
CA VAL A 216 -3.51 -9.26 0.88
C VAL A 216 -4.21 -8.06 0.27
N GLU A 217 -5.46 -8.27 -0.14
CA GLU A 217 -6.36 -7.21 -0.63
C GLU A 217 -7.58 -7.13 0.30
N TYR A 218 -7.93 -5.92 0.77
CA TYR A 218 -9.06 -5.68 1.69
C TYR A 218 -8.96 -6.48 3.00
N GLY A 219 -7.80 -6.42 3.66
CA GLY A 219 -7.49 -7.33 4.77
C GLY A 219 -6.46 -6.84 5.76
N THR A 220 -6.03 -7.75 6.64
CA THR A 220 -4.92 -7.52 7.57
C THR A 220 -3.85 -8.60 7.42
N LEU A 221 -2.59 -8.19 7.32
CA LEU A 221 -1.44 -9.08 7.30
C LEU A 221 -0.63 -8.88 8.59
N ARG A 222 -0.38 -9.97 9.32
CA ARG A 222 0.48 -10.01 10.51
C ARG A 222 1.52 -11.10 10.35
N THR A 223 2.79 -10.73 10.44
CA THR A 223 3.92 -11.67 10.31
C THR A 223 4.95 -11.49 11.40
N GLY A 224 5.58 -12.60 11.79
CA GLY A 224 6.78 -12.60 12.62
C GLY A 224 8.02 -12.16 11.84
N ARG A 225 9.07 -12.99 11.87
CA ARG A 225 10.32 -12.71 11.16
C ARG A 225 10.31 -13.33 9.77
N LEU A 226 10.50 -12.50 8.75
CA LEU A 226 10.69 -12.89 7.35
C LEU A 226 12.20 -12.87 7.05
N GLU A 227 12.86 -14.00 7.33
CA GLU A 227 14.31 -14.22 7.16
C GLU A 227 14.63 -14.89 5.81
N GLY A 228 13.62 -15.07 4.95
CA GLY A 228 13.80 -15.62 3.61
C GLY A 228 14.74 -14.75 2.75
N PRO A 229 15.46 -15.35 1.78
CA PRO A 229 16.35 -14.61 0.88
C PRO A 229 15.59 -13.71 -0.11
N GLN A 230 14.27 -13.87 -0.22
CA GLN A 230 13.41 -12.98 -1.01
C GLN A 230 12.01 -13.00 -0.39
N ASN A 231 11.56 -11.85 0.10
CA ASN A 231 10.23 -11.69 0.67
C ASN A 231 9.46 -10.61 -0.13
N LEU A 232 8.40 -11.00 -0.83
CA LEU A 232 7.50 -10.08 -1.52
C LEU A 232 6.24 -9.89 -0.67
N VAL A 233 5.97 -8.67 -0.25
CA VAL A 233 4.75 -8.34 0.51
C VAL A 233 3.96 -7.30 -0.25
N ARG A 234 2.70 -7.59 -0.57
CA ARG A 234 1.80 -6.66 -1.24
C ARG A 234 0.52 -6.49 -0.44
N ILE A 235 0.25 -5.27 -0.02
CA ILE A 235 -0.93 -4.89 0.77
C ILE A 235 -1.73 -3.82 0.03
N ALA A 236 -3.00 -4.11 -0.25
CA ALA A 236 -3.93 -3.17 -0.88
C ALA A 236 -5.19 -3.00 -0.02
N ASN A 237 -5.57 -1.75 0.30
CA ASN A 237 -6.77 -1.43 1.09
C ASN A 237 -6.81 -2.15 2.46
N GLY A 238 -5.71 -2.12 3.23
CA GLY A 238 -5.58 -2.97 4.41
C GLY A 238 -4.47 -2.56 5.38
N ASN A 239 -4.29 -3.35 6.44
CA ASN A 239 -3.24 -3.12 7.44
C ASN A 239 -2.16 -4.20 7.32
N CYS A 240 -0.89 -3.84 7.50
CA CYS A 240 0.23 -4.77 7.50
C CYS A 240 1.13 -4.51 8.72
N THR A 241 1.50 -5.57 9.43
CA THR A 241 2.46 -5.52 10.54
C THR A 241 3.48 -6.63 10.37
N ILE A 242 4.76 -6.26 10.29
CA ILE A 242 5.89 -7.16 10.08
C ILE A 242 6.90 -6.90 11.21
N ALA A 243 7.24 -7.93 11.99
CA ALA A 243 8.18 -7.78 13.10
C ALA A 243 9.63 -7.67 12.62
N PHE A 244 10.03 -8.47 11.62
CA PHE A 244 11.36 -8.39 11.00
C PHE A 244 11.31 -8.74 9.52
N ALA A 245 12.07 -8.02 8.69
CA ALA A 245 12.26 -8.32 7.27
C ALA A 245 13.75 -8.32 6.89
N GLY A 246 14.29 -9.48 6.46
CA GLY A 246 15.67 -9.62 6.00
C GLY A 246 15.90 -8.90 4.67
N GLN A 247 15.53 -9.55 3.55
CA GLN A 247 15.46 -8.93 2.22
C GLN A 247 14.01 -8.86 1.77
N ALA A 248 13.43 -7.66 1.65
CA ALA A 248 12.00 -7.52 1.34
C ALA A 248 11.70 -6.45 0.27
N SER A 249 10.81 -6.80 -0.65
CA SER A 249 10.10 -5.85 -1.52
C SER A 249 8.67 -5.70 -0.99
N ILE A 250 8.31 -4.50 -0.57
CA ILE A 250 6.99 -4.19 -0.01
C ILE A 250 6.27 -3.21 -0.94
N ASP A 251 5.12 -3.61 -1.48
CA ASP A 251 4.23 -2.75 -2.26
C ASP A 251 2.98 -2.44 -1.41
N ALA A 252 2.86 -1.20 -0.93
CA ALA A 252 1.73 -0.71 -0.14
C ALA A 252 0.85 0.26 -0.95
N SER A 253 -0.46 0.02 -0.97
CA SER A 253 -1.43 0.88 -1.66
C SER A 253 -2.71 1.06 -0.86
N TYR A 254 -3.06 2.30 -0.51
CA TYR A 254 -4.21 2.61 0.35
C TYR A 254 -4.20 1.81 1.66
N ALA A 255 -3.01 1.66 2.26
CA ALA A 255 -2.76 0.76 3.38
C ALA A 255 -2.24 1.51 4.61
N ARG A 256 -2.10 0.78 5.72
CA ARG A 256 -1.25 1.16 6.85
C ARG A 256 -0.19 0.10 7.04
N LEU A 257 1.08 0.44 6.85
CA LEU A 257 2.22 -0.46 6.96
C LEU A 257 3.01 -0.14 8.22
N ARG A 258 3.20 -1.14 9.08
CA ARG A 258 4.16 -1.09 10.18
C ARG A 258 5.24 -2.17 10.00
N LEU A 259 6.51 -1.76 10.02
CA LEU A 259 7.67 -2.64 10.01
C LEU A 259 8.55 -2.32 11.23
N ASP A 260 8.64 -3.21 12.21
CA ASP A 260 9.42 -2.91 13.43
C ASP A 260 10.93 -2.93 13.16
N GLN A 261 11.43 -3.93 12.42
CA GLN A 261 12.85 -4.06 12.04
C GLN A 261 13.05 -4.53 10.59
N GLY A 262 14.08 -4.06 9.90
CA GLY A 262 14.49 -4.60 8.60
C GLY A 262 15.99 -4.44 8.29
N SER A 263 16.52 -5.32 7.42
CA SER A 263 17.90 -5.20 6.92
C SER A 263 17.90 -4.49 5.56
N GLU A 264 17.45 -5.14 4.49
CA GLU A 264 17.37 -4.55 3.15
C GLU A 264 15.90 -4.51 2.69
N VAL A 265 15.36 -3.30 2.52
CA VAL A 265 13.95 -3.09 2.23
C VAL A 265 13.78 -2.17 1.02
N VAL A 266 13.03 -2.63 0.03
CA VAL A 266 12.53 -1.83 -1.09
C VAL A 266 11.05 -1.58 -0.87
N LEU A 267 10.65 -0.35 -0.56
CA LEU A 267 9.27 0.03 -0.33
C LEU A 267 8.72 0.88 -1.47
N ARG A 268 7.62 0.46 -2.07
CA ARG A 268 6.78 1.31 -2.92
C ARG A 268 5.51 1.66 -2.17
N ASN A 269 5.27 2.95 -1.97
CA ASN A 269 4.06 3.47 -1.33
C ASN A 269 3.25 4.28 -2.35
N ASN A 270 1.97 3.95 -2.48
CA ASN A 270 0.98 4.76 -3.17
C ASN A 270 -0.20 5.05 -2.22
N HIS A 271 -0.25 6.26 -1.66
CA HIS A 271 -1.31 6.72 -0.76
C HIS A 271 -1.54 5.84 0.48
N SER A 272 -0.47 5.39 1.14
CA SER A 272 -0.51 4.62 2.40
C SER A 272 0.22 5.36 3.52
N ASP A 273 -0.17 5.09 4.76
CA ASP A 273 0.58 5.53 5.94
C ASP A 273 1.65 4.47 6.25
N VAL A 274 2.89 4.91 6.45
CA VAL A 274 4.06 4.05 6.64
C VAL A 274 4.77 4.41 7.94
N ASP A 275 4.96 3.42 8.80
CA ASP A 275 5.71 3.48 10.06
C ASP A 275 6.79 2.38 10.06
N ILE A 276 8.07 2.78 10.05
CA ILE A 276 9.21 1.84 10.08
C ILE A 276 10.09 2.15 11.29
N GLY A 277 10.22 1.20 12.23
CA GLY A 277 10.97 1.38 13.47
C GLY A 277 12.48 1.47 13.28
N THR A 278 13.12 0.42 12.78
CA THR A 278 14.56 0.41 12.48
C THR A 278 14.85 -0.31 11.18
N VAL A 279 15.62 0.29 10.28
CA VAL A 279 16.02 -0.34 9.02
C VAL A 279 17.46 0.00 8.66
N GLU A 280 18.21 -0.97 8.13
CA GLU A 280 19.58 -0.72 7.70
C GLU A 280 19.63 -0.01 6.34
N ASP A 281 19.30 -0.69 5.25
CA ASP A 281 19.30 -0.14 3.89
C ASP A 281 17.86 -0.07 3.38
N LEU A 282 17.29 1.15 3.32
CA LEU A 282 15.95 1.42 2.82
C LEU A 282 15.99 2.15 1.48
N THR A 283 15.42 1.53 0.45
CA THR A 283 15.07 2.20 -0.82
C THR A 283 13.58 2.45 -0.84
N ILE A 284 13.15 3.72 -0.88
CA ILE A 284 11.73 4.09 -0.84
C ILE A 284 11.29 4.89 -2.08
N HIS A 285 10.16 4.50 -2.64
CA HIS A 285 9.45 5.24 -3.67
C HIS A 285 8.04 5.54 -3.16
N SER A 286 7.86 6.72 -2.56
CA SER A 286 6.59 7.14 -1.96
C SER A 286 5.88 8.18 -2.82
N LYS A 287 4.60 7.98 -3.08
CA LYS A 287 3.73 8.93 -3.77
C LYS A 287 2.40 9.03 -3.03
N TYR A 288 2.16 10.19 -2.41
CA TYR A 288 1.04 10.45 -1.49
C TYR A 288 1.05 9.58 -0.22
N GLY A 289 0.51 10.12 0.89
CA GLY A 289 0.53 9.49 2.21
C GLY A 289 1.69 9.96 3.08
N ASP A 290 1.64 9.60 4.36
CA ASP A 290 2.65 9.99 5.34
C ASP A 290 3.68 8.87 5.58
N VAL A 291 4.96 9.24 5.70
CA VAL A 291 6.06 8.32 5.98
C VAL A 291 6.79 8.76 7.24
N ALA A 292 6.77 7.90 8.26
CA ALA A 292 7.54 8.02 9.48
C ALA A 292 8.57 6.88 9.57
N LEU A 293 9.83 7.24 9.71
CA LEU A 293 10.95 6.31 9.88
C LEU A 293 11.64 6.64 11.21
N GLY A 294 11.88 5.63 12.05
CA GLY A 294 12.63 5.74 13.28
C GLY A 294 14.13 5.86 12.99
N THR A 295 14.87 4.76 13.12
CA THR A 295 16.31 4.73 12.84
C THR A 295 16.61 4.10 11.48
N VAL A 296 17.32 4.83 10.61
CA VAL A 296 17.72 4.38 9.27
C VAL A 296 19.24 4.49 9.09
N ARG A 297 19.94 3.42 8.68
CA ARG A 297 21.38 3.52 8.38
C ARG A 297 21.62 4.21 7.05
N ASN A 298 21.02 3.74 5.96
CA ASN A 298 21.04 4.38 4.65
C ASN A 298 19.61 4.51 4.10
N LEU A 299 19.25 5.72 3.67
CA LEU A 299 17.97 6.03 3.03
C LEU A 299 18.21 6.48 1.59
N ARG A 300 17.54 5.85 0.62
CA ARG A 300 17.62 6.21 -0.80
C ARG A 300 16.26 6.24 -1.48
N GLY A 301 16.10 7.05 -2.52
CA GLY A 301 14.98 6.96 -3.46
C GLY A 301 14.27 8.27 -3.71
N SER A 302 12.94 8.26 -3.65
CA SER A 302 12.11 9.38 -4.08
C SER A 302 10.82 9.51 -3.27
N SER A 303 10.42 10.74 -2.92
CA SER A 303 9.14 11.03 -2.29
C SER A 303 8.42 12.18 -3.00
N GLY A 304 7.09 12.12 -3.04
CA GLY A 304 6.32 13.27 -3.50
C GLY A 304 4.88 13.34 -3.02
N TYR A 305 4.40 14.56 -2.82
CA TYR A 305 3.07 14.88 -2.26
C TYR A 305 2.81 14.20 -0.90
N SER A 306 3.86 14.09 -0.08
CA SER A 306 3.92 13.29 1.15
C SER A 306 4.62 14.08 2.25
N ARG A 307 4.21 13.94 3.51
CA ARG A 307 5.06 14.31 4.64
C ARG A 307 6.03 13.18 4.92
N PHE A 308 7.27 13.53 5.24
CA PHE A 308 8.34 12.54 5.43
C PHE A 308 9.14 12.91 6.68
N THR A 309 9.17 12.04 7.67
CA THR A 309 9.93 12.23 8.91
C THR A 309 10.89 11.06 9.11
N VAL A 310 12.15 11.38 9.43
CA VAL A 310 13.17 10.44 9.90
C VAL A 310 13.60 10.89 11.29
N ASP A 311 13.47 10.03 12.30
CA ASP A 311 13.94 10.37 13.64
C ASP A 311 15.47 10.35 13.70
N LYS A 312 16.11 9.29 13.18
CA LYS A 312 17.57 9.15 13.21
C LYS A 312 18.14 8.59 11.91
N LEU A 313 19.12 9.29 11.35
CA LEU A 313 19.89 8.87 10.17
C LEU A 313 21.33 8.51 10.57
N GLY A 314 21.82 7.35 10.12
CA GLY A 314 23.13 6.80 10.53
C GLY A 314 24.31 7.13 9.62
N GLN A 315 24.19 6.91 8.30
CA GLN A 315 25.32 6.92 7.36
C GLN A 315 25.07 7.73 6.08
N GLY A 316 23.93 7.52 5.41
CA GLY A 316 23.73 8.05 4.06
C GLY A 316 22.29 8.41 3.73
N LEU A 317 22.10 9.53 3.04
CA LEU A 317 20.81 9.99 2.52
C LEU A 317 20.94 10.36 1.04
N ASP A 318 20.06 9.83 0.19
CA ASP A 318 19.99 10.18 -1.23
C ASP A 318 18.51 10.22 -1.69
N MET A 319 17.89 11.41 -1.67
CA MET A 319 16.44 11.54 -1.92
C MET A 319 16.11 12.61 -2.96
N ALA A 320 15.27 12.23 -3.93
CA ALA A 320 14.57 13.15 -4.82
C ALA A 320 13.17 13.47 -4.26
N LEU A 321 12.91 14.75 -3.98
CA LEU A 321 11.69 15.25 -3.34
C LEU A 321 10.89 16.15 -4.28
N ARG A 322 9.58 15.93 -4.40
CA ARG A 322 8.69 16.80 -5.21
C ARG A 322 7.40 17.11 -4.47
N TYR A 323 7.09 18.39 -4.25
CA TYR A 323 5.89 18.80 -3.51
C TYR A 323 5.78 18.14 -2.12
N CYS A 324 6.91 18.04 -1.39
CA CYS A 324 6.94 17.57 -0.01
C CYS A 324 6.83 18.78 0.93
N PRO A 325 5.67 19.03 1.56
CA PRO A 325 5.48 20.25 2.36
C PRO A 325 6.39 20.30 3.59
N ASP A 326 6.74 19.14 4.15
CA ASP A 326 7.72 18.99 5.23
C ASP A 326 8.47 17.66 5.03
N PHE A 327 9.77 17.76 4.75
CA PHE A 327 10.74 16.66 4.79
C PHE A 327 11.69 16.93 5.96
N VAL A 328 11.63 16.10 7.00
CA VAL A 328 12.34 16.31 8.25
C VAL A 328 13.25 15.12 8.55
N VAL A 329 14.53 15.39 8.79
CA VAL A 329 15.44 14.48 9.49
C VAL A 329 15.75 15.12 10.83
N ARG A 330 15.39 14.47 11.95
CA ARG A 330 15.52 15.06 13.30
C ARG A 330 16.94 14.97 13.84
N ASP A 331 17.60 13.82 13.74
CA ASP A 331 18.98 13.60 14.18
C ASP A 331 19.81 12.90 13.08
N MET A 332 20.79 13.59 12.51
CA MET A 332 21.88 12.94 11.77
C MET A 332 23.03 12.62 12.73
N GLY A 333 23.31 11.32 12.90
CA GLY A 333 24.40 10.86 13.74
C GLY A 333 25.77 11.34 13.23
N PRO A 334 26.77 11.48 14.12
CA PRO A 334 28.04 12.16 13.82
C PRO A 334 28.91 11.49 12.74
N ASN A 335 28.56 10.27 12.32
CA ASN A 335 29.30 9.45 11.35
C ASN A 335 28.65 9.42 9.95
N PHE A 336 27.70 10.32 9.66
CA PHE A 336 27.15 10.42 8.31
C PHE A 336 28.24 10.77 7.29
N ARG A 337 28.19 10.13 6.12
CA ARG A 337 29.20 10.26 5.07
C ARG A 337 28.72 11.13 3.91
N GLN A 338 27.46 10.98 3.53
CA GLN A 338 26.90 11.65 2.36
C GLN A 338 25.41 11.94 2.54
N VAL A 339 25.03 13.17 2.23
CA VAL A 339 23.64 13.60 2.09
C VAL A 339 23.51 14.24 0.71
N ASN A 340 22.72 13.64 -0.18
CA ASN A 340 22.32 14.18 -1.47
C ASN A 340 20.81 14.44 -1.43
N LEU A 341 20.37 15.65 -1.78
CA LEU A 341 18.94 16.00 -1.86
C LEU A 341 18.66 16.83 -3.13
N ASP A 342 17.70 16.40 -3.96
CA ASP A 342 17.11 17.21 -5.06
C ASP A 342 15.64 17.48 -4.71
N GLY A 343 15.33 18.72 -4.32
CA GLY A 343 13.98 19.15 -3.95
C GLY A 343 13.35 20.09 -4.97
N GLY A 344 12.11 19.82 -5.36
CA GLY A 344 11.24 20.78 -6.04
C GLY A 344 10.00 21.09 -5.20
N TYR A 345 9.67 22.37 -4.99
CA TYR A 345 8.50 22.82 -4.23
C TYR A 345 8.38 22.15 -2.85
N SER A 346 9.49 22.07 -2.12
CA SER A 346 9.59 21.27 -0.89
C SER A 346 10.32 22.02 0.22
N SER A 347 9.91 21.77 1.48
CA SER A 347 10.61 22.26 2.67
C SER A 347 11.49 21.15 3.24
N ILE A 348 12.79 21.41 3.40
CA ILE A 348 13.77 20.45 3.90
C ILE A 348 14.30 20.95 5.25
N ARG A 349 14.19 20.13 6.29
CA ARG A 349 14.73 20.41 7.63
C ARG A 349 15.67 19.29 8.05
N LEU A 350 16.94 19.61 8.26
CA LEU A 350 17.98 18.67 8.65
C LEU A 350 18.51 19.06 10.04
N GLY A 351 18.24 18.22 11.04
CA GLY A 351 18.84 18.29 12.37
C GLY A 351 20.12 17.47 12.45
N PHE A 352 21.12 17.99 13.13
CA PHE A 352 22.45 17.38 13.25
C PHE A 352 22.86 17.25 14.72
N ALA A 353 23.42 16.10 15.11
CA ALA A 353 23.92 15.85 16.46
C ALA A 353 24.91 16.91 16.97
N GLU A 354 25.07 17.05 18.30
CA GLU A 354 25.56 18.27 18.98
C GLU A 354 26.94 18.86 18.59
N SER A 355 27.78 18.14 17.87
CA SER A 355 29.09 18.63 17.40
C SER A 355 29.39 18.07 16.00
N PRO A 356 28.59 18.47 14.99
CA PRO A 356 28.75 17.97 13.64
C PRO A 356 29.82 18.81 12.94
N SER A 357 30.69 18.17 12.15
CA SER A 357 31.72 18.87 11.37
C SER A 357 31.72 18.31 9.95
N PHE A 358 31.19 19.09 9.01
CA PHE A 358 30.98 18.66 7.63
C PHE A 358 31.11 19.81 6.63
N ARG A 359 31.26 19.45 5.35
CA ARG A 359 31.17 20.41 4.23
C ARG A 359 29.77 20.37 3.65
N PHE A 360 29.26 21.53 3.25
CA PHE A 360 28.02 21.64 2.53
C PHE A 360 28.18 22.44 1.25
N ASP A 361 27.42 22.03 0.24
CA ASP A 361 27.23 22.66 -1.06
C ASP A 361 25.73 22.73 -1.28
N VAL A 362 25.15 23.92 -1.15
CA VAL A 362 23.71 24.15 -1.23
C VAL A 362 23.41 25.11 -2.36
N SER A 363 22.71 24.61 -3.37
CA SER A 363 22.20 25.39 -4.50
C SER A 363 20.69 25.58 -4.36
N THR A 364 20.24 26.82 -4.42
CA THR A 364 18.81 27.19 -4.32
C THR A 364 18.37 28.03 -5.50
N GLU A 365 17.26 27.67 -6.14
CA GLU A 365 16.59 28.44 -7.19
C GLU A 365 15.24 28.95 -6.64
N GLN A 366 15.08 30.27 -6.56
CA GLN A 366 13.92 30.94 -5.93
C GLN A 366 13.57 30.33 -4.55
N GLY A 367 14.61 30.06 -3.77
CA GLY A 367 14.53 29.45 -2.44
C GLY A 367 15.41 30.18 -1.44
N GLN A 368 15.56 29.59 -0.25
CA GLN A 368 16.39 30.15 0.82
C GLN A 368 17.07 29.05 1.64
N LEU A 369 18.29 29.33 2.08
CA LEU A 369 19.04 28.53 3.05
C LEU A 369 18.99 29.23 4.42
N LEU A 370 18.42 28.54 5.41
CA LEU A 370 18.32 29.00 6.80
C LEU A 370 19.29 28.19 7.66
N VAL A 371 20.35 28.85 8.12
CA VAL A 371 21.40 28.26 8.96
C VAL A 371 21.70 29.16 10.14
N ASP A 372 22.20 28.57 11.22
CA ASP A 372 22.79 29.32 12.32
C ASP A 372 24.13 29.91 11.89
N LYS A 373 24.30 31.23 12.09
CA LYS A 373 25.49 31.97 11.66
C LYS A 373 26.70 31.63 12.51
N ASP A 374 26.51 31.28 13.78
CA ASP A 374 27.59 30.97 14.71
C ASP A 374 28.18 29.56 14.44
N MET A 375 27.43 28.73 13.73
CA MET A 375 27.81 27.35 13.35
C MET A 375 28.28 27.21 11.90
N VAL A 376 28.24 28.27 11.09
CA VAL A 376 28.54 28.22 9.65
C VAL A 376 29.68 29.15 9.27
N ARG A 377 30.70 28.56 8.64
CA ARG A 377 31.73 29.30 7.90
C ARG A 377 31.49 29.14 6.40
N VAL A 378 31.02 30.20 5.77
CA VAL A 378 30.92 30.29 4.30
C VAL A 378 32.33 30.37 3.71
N LEU A 379 32.57 29.58 2.66
CA LEU A 379 33.83 29.56 1.89
C LEU A 379 33.68 30.25 0.53
N SER A 380 32.54 30.05 -0.12
CA SER A 380 32.14 30.76 -1.34
C SER A 380 30.63 30.97 -1.31
N GLN A 381 30.18 32.10 -1.83
CA GLN A 381 28.76 32.38 -2.05
C GLN A 381 28.59 33.14 -3.35
N GLU A 382 27.74 32.63 -4.22
CA GLU A 382 27.33 33.29 -5.46
C GLU A 382 25.82 33.52 -5.43
N ASN A 383 25.39 34.76 -5.67
CA ASN A 383 23.99 35.16 -5.65
C ASN A 383 23.63 35.76 -7.01
N GLY A 384 22.93 34.99 -7.83
CA GLY A 384 22.30 35.46 -9.06
C GLY A 384 20.92 36.06 -8.81
N PRO A 385 20.22 36.54 -9.86
CA PRO A 385 18.88 37.12 -9.73
C PRO A 385 17.80 36.12 -9.26
N ILE A 386 18.00 34.83 -9.52
CA ILE A 386 17.07 33.74 -9.18
C ILE A 386 17.75 32.55 -8.47
N THR A 387 19.08 32.50 -8.44
CA THR A 387 19.86 31.40 -7.83
C THR A 387 20.74 31.92 -6.69
N SER A 388 20.91 31.11 -5.65
CA SER A 388 21.91 31.33 -4.60
C SER A 388 22.62 30.02 -4.31
N ASP A 389 23.92 30.01 -4.54
CA ASP A 389 24.82 28.88 -4.35
C ASP A 389 25.75 29.19 -3.18
N VAL A 390 25.73 28.35 -2.14
CA VAL A 390 26.47 28.56 -0.89
C VAL A 390 27.32 27.32 -0.59
N LEU A 391 28.63 27.49 -0.66
CA LEU A 391 29.62 26.50 -0.28
C LEU A 391 30.21 26.87 1.09
N GLY A 392 30.20 25.93 2.04
CA GLY A 392 30.68 26.21 3.38
C GLY A 392 31.05 24.98 4.21
N THR A 393 31.44 25.25 5.46
CA THR A 393 31.57 24.23 6.50
C THR A 393 30.61 24.52 7.63
N PHE A 394 29.94 23.49 8.13
CA PHE A 394 29.09 23.55 9.31
C PHE A 394 29.81 22.85 10.47
N GLY A 395 29.81 23.48 11.64
CA GLY A 395 30.49 23.00 12.85
C GLY A 395 31.54 23.97 13.41
N SER A 396 31.77 23.87 14.71
CA SER A 396 32.80 24.64 15.44
C SER A 396 34.25 24.17 15.17
N THR A 397 34.42 23.00 14.56
CA THR A 397 35.72 22.40 14.23
C THR A 397 35.87 22.20 12.73
N THR A 398 37.09 22.34 12.21
CA THR A 398 37.37 22.17 10.77
C THR A 398 37.13 20.72 10.33
N PRO A 399 36.33 20.46 9.28
CA PRO A 399 36.03 19.11 8.81
C PRO A 399 37.27 18.33 8.40
N THR A 400 37.44 17.13 8.99
CA THR A 400 38.53 16.20 8.63
C THR A 400 38.38 15.68 7.20
N ARG A 401 39.41 14.99 6.68
CA ARG A 401 39.37 14.40 5.33
C ARG A 401 38.25 13.37 5.12
N HIS A 402 37.72 12.81 6.21
CA HIS A 402 36.64 11.80 6.21
C HIS A 402 35.31 12.36 6.76
N ALA A 403 35.22 13.67 6.94
CA ALA A 403 33.98 14.33 7.31
C ALA A 403 32.88 14.14 6.25
N GLY A 404 31.63 14.16 6.70
CA GLY A 404 30.47 14.05 5.81
C GLY A 404 30.43 15.19 4.78
N ASN A 405 29.80 14.89 3.64
CA ASN A 405 29.48 15.88 2.62
C ASN A 405 27.96 16.01 2.45
N VAL A 406 27.47 17.24 2.38
CA VAL A 406 26.05 17.58 2.22
C VAL A 406 25.87 18.35 0.92
N ASN A 407 25.31 17.72 -0.12
CA ASN A 407 24.94 18.35 -1.38
C ASN A 407 23.41 18.48 -1.46
N ILE A 408 22.90 19.70 -1.59
CA ILE A 408 21.47 19.97 -1.65
C ILE A 408 21.17 20.90 -2.81
N LYS A 409 20.23 20.50 -3.67
CA LYS A 409 19.69 21.30 -4.77
C LYS A 409 18.21 21.50 -4.53
N VAL A 410 17.75 22.73 -4.37
CA VAL A 410 16.33 23.01 -4.09
C VAL A 410 15.78 24.10 -5.00
N ARG A 411 14.62 23.84 -5.60
CA ARG A 411 13.87 24.78 -6.45
C ARG A 411 12.55 25.12 -5.77
N TYR A 412 12.24 26.40 -5.62
CA TYR A 412 11.02 26.91 -4.98
C TYR A 412 10.79 26.33 -3.58
N GLY A 413 11.83 26.33 -2.74
CA GLY A 413 11.80 25.67 -1.44
C GLY A 413 12.74 26.28 -0.40
N THR A 414 12.59 25.85 0.85
CA THR A 414 13.44 26.28 1.97
C THR A 414 14.27 25.09 2.46
N VAL A 415 15.57 25.30 2.62
CA VAL A 415 16.47 24.38 3.32
C VAL A 415 16.77 24.97 4.69
N ARG A 416 16.57 24.21 5.76
CA ARG A 416 16.91 24.63 7.12
C ARG A 416 17.83 23.60 7.79
N PHE A 417 18.95 24.07 8.31
CA PHE A 417 19.76 23.29 9.24
C PHE A 417 19.39 23.65 10.68
N SER A 418 19.33 22.65 11.56
CA SER A 418 19.13 22.81 13.00
C SER A 418 20.09 21.94 13.80
N LYS A 419 20.30 22.31 15.06
CA LYS A 419 20.80 21.41 16.10
C LYS A 419 19.63 20.58 16.65
#